data_AF-A0A819PCL8-F1
#
_entry.id   AF-A0A819PCL8-F1
#
_cell.length_a   1.000
_cell.length_b   1.000
_cell.length_c   1.000
_cell.angle_alpha   90.00
_cell.angle_beta   90.00
_cell.angle_gamma   90.00
#
_symmetry.space_group_name_H-M   'P 1'
#
loop_
_entity.id
_entity.type
_entity.pdbx_description
1 polymer ?
#
loop_
_entity_poly.entity_id
_entity_poly.type
_entity_poly.pdbx_seq_one_letter_code
_entity_poly.pdbx_strand_id
1 'polypeptide(L)'
;VNRLLFFIVALIISGVATMVAPLCGASVFLHIGYASAFGFFAGGYVTLTSIVLIDIVGINKLSDAFGVFLLFVGIATAIGTPIV
;
A
#
# COMPACT_ATOMS: atom_id res chain seq x y z
N VAL A 1 -15.04 -15.61 4.06
CA VAL A 1 -14.63 -14.87 2.84
C VAL A 1 -13.17 -14.48 3.01
N ASN A 2 -12.28 -14.89 2.11
CA ASN A 2 -10.83 -14.88 2.33
C ASN A 2 -10.27 -13.46 2.46
N ARG A 3 -9.88 -13.06 3.68
CA ARG A 3 -9.28 -11.75 4.00
C ARG A 3 -8.01 -11.49 3.20
N LEU A 4 -7.23 -12.55 2.95
CA LEU A 4 -6.02 -12.54 2.13
C LEU A 4 -6.29 -12.10 0.67
N LEU A 5 -7.42 -12.54 0.10
CA LEU A 5 -7.76 -12.26 -1.30
C LEU A 5 -8.13 -10.77 -1.48
N PHE A 6 -8.85 -10.21 -0.51
CA PHE A 6 -9.15 -8.77 -0.47
C PHE A 6 -7.88 -7.92 -0.36
N PHE A 7 -6.92 -8.35 0.47
CA PHE A 7 -5.64 -7.68 0.62
C PHE A 7 -4.84 -7.66 -0.69
N ILE A 8 -4.68 -8.82 -1.34
CA ILE A 8 -3.94 -8.93 -2.60
C ILE A 8 -4.60 -8.09 -3.71
N VAL A 9 -5.92 -8.14 -3.82
CA VAL A 9 -6.66 -7.34 -4.83
C VAL A 9 -6.49 -5.84 -4.58
N ALA A 10 -6.61 -5.38 -3.32
CA ALA A 10 -6.40 -3.97 -2.99
C ALA A 10 -4.96 -3.51 -3.30
N LEU A 11 -3.97 -4.37 -3.06
CA LEU A 11 -2.56 -4.09 -3.30
C LEU A 11 -2.24 -4.01 -4.80
N ILE A 12 -2.82 -4.90 -5.61
CA ILE A 12 -2.69 -4.85 -7.08
C ILE A 12 -3.34 -3.58 -7.62
N ILE A 13 -4.54 -3.21 -7.14
CA ILE A 13 -5.24 -2.00 -7.60
C ILE A 13 -4.43 -0.74 -7.24
N SER A 14 -3.89 -0.64 -6.03
CA SER A 14 -3.09 0.54 -5.65
C SER A 14 -1.77 0.62 -6.43
N GLY A 15 -1.09 -0.51 -6.65
CA GLY A 15 0.14 -0.57 -7.44
C GLY A 15 -0.08 -0.17 -8.91
N VAL A 16 -1.15 -0.70 -9.54
CA VAL A 16 -1.52 -0.33 -10.91
C VAL A 16 -1.90 1.15 -10.98
N ALA A 17 -2.63 1.68 -10.00
CA ALA A 17 -2.93 3.11 -9.94
C ALA A 17 -1.64 3.94 -9.89
N THR A 18 -0.65 3.57 -9.07
CA THR A 18 0.63 4.28 -8.97
C THR A 18 1.44 4.25 -10.28
N MET A 19 1.39 3.17 -11.06
CA MET A 19 2.04 3.14 -12.37
C MET A 19 1.41 4.10 -13.39
N VAL A 20 0.14 4.49 -13.20
CA VAL A 20 -0.56 5.47 -14.03
C VAL A 20 -0.31 6.91 -13.55
N ALA A 21 0.23 7.10 -12.34
CA ALA A 21 0.58 8.41 -11.78
C ALA A 21 1.56 9.23 -12.64
N PRO A 22 2.68 8.70 -13.18
CA PRO A 22 3.59 9.47 -14.02
C PRO A 22 3.03 9.83 -15.40
N LEU A 23 1.96 9.16 -15.86
CA LEU A 23 1.24 9.51 -17.10
C LEU A 23 0.28 10.70 -16.90
N CYS A 24 0.02 11.07 -15.65
CA CYS A 24 -0.81 12.19 -15.25
C CYS A 24 0.06 13.45 -15.19
N GLY A 25 0.22 14.15 -16.32
CA GLY A 25 1.00 15.40 -16.42
C GLY A 25 0.48 16.57 -15.56
N ALA A 26 0.82 17.81 -15.95
CA ALA A 26 0.60 19.06 -15.19
C ALA A 26 -0.87 19.49 -14.92
N SER A 27 -1.85 18.61 -15.14
CA SER A 27 -3.28 18.90 -14.96
C SER A 27 -3.75 18.62 -13.54
N VAL A 28 -4.00 19.68 -12.76
CA VAL A 28 -4.42 19.63 -11.34
C VAL A 28 -5.66 18.73 -11.10
N PHE A 29 -6.66 18.77 -11.99
CA PHE A 29 -7.88 17.98 -11.85
C PHE A 29 -7.64 16.46 -11.91
N LEU A 30 -6.71 16.02 -12.76
CA LEU A 30 -6.41 14.60 -12.94
C LEU A 30 -5.54 14.08 -11.78
N HIS A 31 -4.71 14.95 -11.19
CA HIS A 31 -3.97 14.67 -9.97
C HIS A 31 -4.88 14.50 -8.74
N ILE A 32 -5.93 15.31 -8.60
CA ILE A 32 -6.92 15.19 -7.51
C ILE A 32 -7.73 13.89 -7.64
N GLY A 33 -8.16 13.55 -8.86
CA GLY A 33 -8.85 12.28 -9.14
C GLY A 33 -7.96 11.07 -8.83
N TYR A 34 -6.68 11.14 -9.21
CA TYR A 34 -5.70 10.11 -8.89
C TYR A 34 -5.46 10.00 -7.37
N ALA A 35 -5.20 11.11 -6.67
CA ALA A 35 -4.88 11.12 -5.25
C ALA A 35 -6.04 10.60 -4.38
N SER A 36 -7.29 10.91 -4.74
CA SER A 36 -8.48 10.41 -4.03
C SER A 36 -8.68 8.91 -4.23
N ALA A 37 -8.54 8.41 -5.47
CA ALA A 37 -8.62 6.98 -5.74
C ALA A 37 -7.48 6.22 -5.06
N PHE A 38 -6.24 6.68 -5.22
CA PHE A 38 -5.06 6.08 -4.59
C PHE A 38 -5.20 6.07 -3.06
N GLY A 39 -5.57 7.19 -2.44
CA GLY A 39 -5.76 7.27 -0.98
C GLY A 39 -6.83 6.32 -0.45
N PHE A 40 -7.94 6.16 -1.18
CA PHE A 40 -9.01 5.24 -0.80
C PHE A 40 -8.57 3.78 -0.81
N PHE A 41 -7.90 3.34 -1.88
CA PHE A 41 -7.37 1.96 -1.97
C PHE A 41 -6.14 1.74 -1.07
N ALA A 42 -5.29 2.75 -0.91
CA ALA A 42 -4.13 2.71 -0.03
C ALA A 42 -4.53 2.53 1.45
N GLY A 43 -5.54 3.28 1.92
CA GLY A 43 -6.06 3.14 3.28
C GLY A 43 -6.64 1.74 3.57
N GLY A 44 -7.28 1.14 2.56
CA GLY A 44 -7.77 -0.24 2.62
C GLY A 44 -6.65 -1.25 2.89
N TYR A 45 -5.60 -1.28 2.06
CA TYR A 45 -4.53 -2.26 2.24
C TYR A 45 -3.74 -2.04 3.54
N VAL A 46 -3.47 -0.79 3.96
CA VAL A 46 -2.74 -0.50 5.21
C VAL A 46 -3.48 -1.09 6.41
N THR A 47 -4.80 -0.93 6.46
CA THR A 47 -5.64 -1.47 7.54
C THR A 47 -5.66 -3.01 7.53
N LEU A 48 -5.70 -3.61 6.34
CA LEU A 48 -5.67 -5.07 6.20
C LEU A 48 -4.29 -5.68 6.45
N THR A 49 -3.20 -4.93 6.34
CA THR A 49 -1.82 -5.43 6.51
C THR A 49 -1.62 -6.00 7.90
N SER A 50 -2.08 -5.30 8.95
CA SER A 50 -2.01 -5.80 10.33
C SER A 50 -2.82 -7.10 10.50
N ILE A 51 -4.01 -7.18 9.90
CA ILE A 51 -4.90 -8.33 10.01
C ILE A 51 -4.29 -9.57 9.33
N VAL A 52 -3.78 -9.41 8.10
CA VAL A 52 -3.13 -10.50 7.35
C VAL A 52 -1.85 -10.96 8.05
N LEU A 53 -1.09 -10.04 8.64
CA LEU A 53 0.13 -10.40 9.36
C LEU A 53 -0.17 -11.19 10.63
N ILE A 54 -1.26 -10.87 11.35
CA ILE A 54 -1.77 -11.69 12.46
C ILE A 54 -2.16 -13.08 11.95
N ASP A 55 -2.85 -13.17 10.81
CA ASP A 55 -3.32 -14.44 10.25
C ASP A 55 -2.16 -15.38 9.83
N ILE A 56 -1.01 -14.83 9.40
CA ILE A 56 0.16 -15.62 8.94
C ILE A 56 1.14 -15.93 10.07
N VAL A 57 1.47 -14.96 10.92
CA VAL A 57 2.54 -15.06 11.94
C VAL A 57 1.98 -15.42 13.32
N GLY A 58 0.70 -15.14 13.56
CA GLY A 58 0.06 -15.29 14.86
C GLY A 58 0.31 -14.08 15.78
N ILE A 59 -0.59 -13.91 16.76
CA ILE A 59 -0.62 -12.76 17.68
C ILE A 59 0.69 -12.58 18.47
N ASN A 60 1.38 -13.68 18.80
CA ASN A 60 2.56 -13.64 19.66
C ASN A 60 3.78 -12.97 19.03
N LYS A 61 3.85 -12.88 17.69
CA LYS A 61 4.97 -12.28 16.96
C LYS A 61 4.53 -11.18 15.98
N LEU A 62 3.33 -10.63 16.17
CA LEU A 62 2.81 -9.59 15.30
C LEU A 62 3.71 -8.35 15.27
N SER A 63 4.12 -7.86 16.44
CA SER A 63 4.92 -6.63 16.54
C SER A 63 6.29 -6.77 15.88
N ASP A 64 6.94 -7.91 16.05
CA ASP A 64 8.26 -8.20 15.44
C ASP A 64 8.14 -8.26 13.91
N ALA A 65 7.13 -8.98 13.40
CA ALA A 65 6.90 -9.09 11.98
C ALA A 65 6.49 -7.74 11.36
N PHE A 66 5.70 -6.94 12.08
CA PHE A 66 5.27 -5.62 11.62
C PHE A 66 6.44 -4.64 11.59
N GLY A 67 7.35 -4.71 12.57
CA GLY A 67 8.58 -3.93 12.58
C GLY A 67 9.50 -4.24 11.39
N VAL A 68 9.70 -5.52 11.07
CA VAL A 68 10.47 -5.93 9.89
C VAL A 68 9.79 -5.50 8.58
N PHE A 69 8.46 -5.61 8.50
CA PHE A 69 7.68 -5.10 7.37
C PHE A 69 7.87 -3.58 7.19
N LEU A 70 7.75 -2.80 8.27
CA LEU A 70 7.93 -1.35 8.25
C LEU A 70 9.36 -0.96 7.86
N LEU A 71 10.35 -1.76 8.25
CA LEU A 71 11.75 -1.54 7.86
C LEU A 71 11.90 -1.61 6.34
N PHE A 72 11.34 -2.63 5.69
CA PHE A 72 11.35 -2.73 4.23
C PHE A 72 10.58 -1.61 3.54
N VAL A 73 9.39 -1.26 4.05
CA VAL A 73 8.61 -0.13 3.53
C VAL A 73 9.38 1.18 3.68
N GLY A 74 10.04 1.41 4.81
CA GLY A 74 10.84 2.61 5.08
C GLY A 74 12.05 2.73 4.15
N ILE A 75 12.75 1.63 3.88
CA ILE A 75 13.83 1.62 2.88
C ILE A 75 13.27 1.90 1.48
N ALA A 76 12.15 1.27 1.13
CA ALA A 76 11.51 1.45 -0.17
C ALA A 76 11.05 2.91 -0.38
N THR A 77 10.50 3.58 0.64
CA THR A 77 10.11 4.99 0.54
C THR A 77 11.30 5.93 0.53
N ALA A 78 12.36 5.63 1.30
CA ALA A 78 13.61 6.38 1.27
C ALA A 78 14.28 6.34 -0.11
N ILE A 79 14.21 5.21 -0.82
CA ILE A 79 14.70 5.06 -2.20
C ILE A 79 13.69 5.61 -3.21
N GLY A 80 12.39 5.52 -2.95
CA GLY A 80 11.34 6.02 -3.85
C GLY A 80 11.38 7.53 -4.02
N THR A 81 11.51 8.29 -2.92
CA THR A 81 11.51 9.77 -2.92
C THR A 81 12.55 10.41 -3.87
N PRO A 82 13.79 9.90 -4.01
CA PRO A 82 14.76 10.42 -5.00
C PRO A 82 14.56 9.91 -6.43
N ILE A 83 13.72 8.91 -6.68
CA ILE A 83 13.48 8.31 -8.01
C ILE A 83 12.20 8.86 -8.66
N VAL A 84 11.20 9.23 -7.85
CA VAL A 84 9.98 9.94 -8.29
C VAL A 84 10.22 11.45 -8.39
#